data_AF-A0A945YPZ4-F1
#
_entry.id   AF-A0A945YPZ4-F1
#
_cell.length_a   1.000
_cell.length_b   1.000
_cell.length_c   1.000
_cell.angle_alpha   90.00
_cell.angle_beta   90.00
_cell.angle_gamma   90.00
#
_symmetry.space_group_name_H-M   'P 1'
#
loop_
_entity.id
_entity.type
_entity.pdbx_description
1 polymer ?
#
loop_
_entity_poly.entity_id
_entity_poly.type
_entity_poly.pdbx_seq_one_letter_code
_entity_poly.pdbx_strand_id
1 'polypeptide(L)'
;TYSISSAALATSGTVSLELAAKKCPMIVAYKANWITTKMVKKLAKIDTANLINIITDTKVIPEHLFESCTVENITESLRLLLNNDNNQIKAMEETMNRLGADRKDIHLLAANSVLNNI
;
A
#
# COMPACT_ATOMS: atom_id res chain seq x y z
N THR A 1 -6.13 -8.95 -14.74
CA THR A 1 -7.32 -9.25 -13.93
C THR A 1 -7.73 -8.07 -13.05
N TYR A 2 -6.82 -7.39 -12.33
CA TYR A 2 -7.17 -6.22 -11.49
C TYR A 2 -7.48 -4.91 -12.23
N SER A 3 -7.02 -4.75 -13.47
CA SER A 3 -7.14 -3.51 -14.26
C SER A 3 -8.58 -3.16 -14.71
N ILE A 4 -9.57 -3.99 -14.36
CA ILE A 4 -10.98 -3.82 -14.72
C ILE A 4 -11.81 -3.36 -13.51
N SER A 5 -11.23 -3.40 -12.31
CA SER A 5 -11.89 -3.02 -11.07
C SER A 5 -11.80 -1.50 -10.84
N SER A 6 -12.92 -0.85 -10.55
CA SER A 6 -12.96 0.58 -10.24
C SER A 6 -12.31 0.94 -8.90
N ALA A 7 -12.23 -0.02 -7.98
CA ALA A 7 -11.55 0.09 -6.69
C ALA A 7 -11.28 -1.32 -6.14
N ALA A 8 -10.30 -1.44 -5.24
CA ALA A 8 -9.97 -2.66 -4.52
C ALA A 8 -9.95 -2.45 -3.00
N LEU A 9 -10.48 -3.43 -2.25
CA LEU A 9 -10.26 -3.55 -0.81
C LEU A 9 -9.19 -4.63 -0.62
N ALA A 10 -8.03 -4.23 -0.09
CA ALA A 10 -6.86 -5.10 -0.01
C ALA A 10 -6.32 -5.20 1.41
N THR A 11 -5.54 -6.25 1.65
CA THR A 11 -4.66 -6.32 2.82
C THR A 11 -3.33 -5.64 2.48
N SER A 12 -2.62 -5.11 3.48
CA SER A 12 -1.40 -4.28 3.31
C SER A 12 -0.19 -4.99 2.68
N GLY A 13 -0.33 -6.26 2.26
CA GLY A 13 0.77 -7.09 1.77
C GLY A 13 1.14 -6.85 0.30
N THR A 14 1.78 -7.86 -0.30
CA THR A 14 2.27 -7.84 -1.70
C THR A 14 1.21 -7.45 -2.72
N VAL A 15 -0.06 -7.79 -2.45
CA VAL A 15 -1.20 -7.41 -3.29
C VAL A 15 -1.33 -5.89 -3.49
N SER A 16 -0.90 -5.07 -2.52
CA SER A 16 -0.93 -3.61 -2.66
C SER A 16 0.00 -3.13 -3.78
N LEU A 17 1.19 -3.74 -3.93
CA LEU A 17 2.08 -3.43 -5.05
C LEU A 17 1.58 -3.97 -6.38
N GLU A 18 0.96 -5.15 -6.40
CA GLU A 18 0.36 -5.71 -7.61
C GLU A 18 -0.78 -4.82 -8.14
N LEU A 19 -1.62 -4.30 -7.23
CA LEU A 19 -2.66 -3.33 -7.55
C LEU A 19 -2.07 -2.00 -8.05
N ALA A 20 -0.99 -1.52 -7.43
CA ALA A 20 -0.27 -0.33 -7.87
C ALA A 20 0.30 -0.47 -9.28
N ALA A 21 0.91 -1.61 -9.59
CA ALA A 21 1.42 -1.93 -10.92
C ALA A 21 0.32 -1.97 -11.99
N LYS A 22 -0.94 -2.21 -11.59
CA LYS A 22 -2.12 -2.17 -12.47
C LYS A 22 -2.90 -0.85 -12.38
N LYS A 23 -2.39 0.14 -11.63
CA LYS A 23 -3.03 1.44 -11.39
C LYS A 23 -4.46 1.30 -10.87
N CYS A 24 -4.74 0.25 -10.08
CA CYS A 24 -6.06 0.02 -9.50
C CYS A 24 -6.14 0.74 -8.15
N PRO A 25 -7.01 1.76 -7.99
CA PRO A 25 -7.17 2.46 -6.72
C PRO A 25 -7.60 1.49 -5.61
N MET A 26 -7.13 1.72 -4.39
CA MET A 26 -7.34 0.78 -3.30
C MET A 26 -7.56 1.45 -1.94
N ILE A 27 -8.15 0.67 -1.04
CA ILE A 27 -8.19 0.90 0.40
C ILE A 27 -7.56 -0.31 1.07
N VAL A 28 -6.77 -0.06 2.09
CA VAL A 28 -6.19 -1.13 2.91
C VAL A 28 -6.96 -1.23 4.22
N ALA A 29 -7.37 -2.45 4.57
CA ALA A 29 -8.00 -2.73 5.85
C ALA A 29 -7.39 -3.98 6.48
N TYR A 30 -7.09 -3.90 7.77
CA TYR A 30 -6.57 -5.05 8.53
C TYR A 30 -6.99 -5.00 9.99
N LYS A 31 -7.72 -6.04 10.42
CA LYS A 31 -8.13 -6.22 11.82
C LYS A 31 -7.27 -7.30 12.48
N ALA A 32 -6.47 -6.90 13.45
CA ALA A 32 -5.71 -7.82 14.29
C ALA A 32 -6.41 -8.04 15.65
N ASN A 33 -5.99 -9.07 16.38
CA ASN A 33 -6.41 -9.23 17.77
C ASN A 33 -5.79 -8.13 18.67
N TRP A 34 -6.38 -7.90 19.83
CA TRP A 34 -5.99 -6.81 20.73
C TRP A 34 -4.55 -6.91 21.25
N ILE A 35 -4.01 -8.12 21.42
CA ILE A 35 -2.64 -8.35 21.88
C ILE A 35 -1.66 -7.90 20.80
N THR A 36 -1.85 -8.39 19.57
CA THR A 36 -1.06 -8.02 18.39
C THR A 36 -1.10 -6.52 18.17
N THR A 37 -2.29 -5.90 18.21
CA THR A 37 -2.45 -4.45 18.08
C THR A 37 -1.61 -3.69 19.11
N LYS A 38 -1.68 -4.08 20.38
CA LYS A 38 -0.95 -3.40 21.46
C LYS A 38 0.57 -3.54 21.31
N MET A 39 1.05 -4.70 20.88
CA MET A 39 2.48 -4.92 20.60
C MET A 39 2.95 -4.07 19.42
N VAL A 40 2.23 -4.11 18.30
CA VAL A 40 2.59 -3.37 17.09
C VAL A 40 2.56 -1.86 17.35
N LYS A 41 1.54 -1.33 18.01
CA LYS A 41 1.46 0.11 18.36
C LYS A 41 2.63 0.60 19.21
N LYS A 42 3.21 -0.27 20.06
CA LYS A 42 4.36 0.09 20.89
C LYS A 42 5.68 0.07 20.10
N LEU A 43 5.78 -0.76 19.07
CA LEU A 43 7.00 -1.00 18.31
C LEU A 43 7.06 -0.21 16.99
N ALA A 44 5.90 0.14 16.43
CA ALA A 44 5.80 0.85 15.16
C ALA A 44 6.47 2.23 15.26
N LYS A 45 7.42 2.47 14.34
CA LYS A 45 8.08 3.78 14.16
C LYS A 45 7.47 4.59 13.02
N ILE A 46 6.53 3.99 12.31
CA ILE A 46 5.84 4.54 11.15
C ILE A 46 4.34 4.50 11.43
N ASP A 47 3.61 5.45 10.84
CA ASP A 47 2.18 5.64 11.05
C ASP A 47 1.30 5.04 9.93
N THR A 48 1.94 4.38 8.96
CA THR A 48 1.35 3.65 7.83
C THR A 48 2.02 2.28 7.69
N ALA A 49 1.28 1.27 7.25
CA ALA A 49 1.80 -0.03 6.87
C ALA A 49 1.87 -0.22 5.34
N ASN A 50 1.19 0.62 4.57
CA ASN A 50 1.18 0.54 3.12
C ASN A 50 2.48 1.10 2.51
N LEU A 51 3.13 0.28 1.70
CA LEU A 51 4.40 0.63 1.08
C LEU A 51 4.33 1.82 0.12
N ILE A 52 3.20 2.05 -0.55
CA ILE A 52 2.99 3.22 -1.43
C ILE A 52 3.04 4.50 -0.59
N ASN A 53 2.34 4.52 0.54
CA ASN A 53 2.32 5.65 1.48
C ASN A 53 3.73 5.90 2.06
N ILE A 54 4.42 4.83 2.49
CA ILE A 54 5.79 4.92 3.02
C ILE A 54 6.77 5.46 1.98
N ILE A 55 6.73 4.95 0.75
CA ILE A 55 7.66 5.36 -0.31
C ILE A 55 7.40 6.81 -0.67
N THR A 56 6.16 7.18 -0.95
CA THR A 56 5.80 8.55 -1.38
C THR A 56 5.79 9.58 -0.25
N ASP A 57 5.93 9.14 1.01
CA ASP A 57 5.76 9.97 2.21
C ASP A 57 4.40 10.71 2.21
N THR A 58 3.35 9.98 1.80
CA THR A 58 1.97 10.48 1.75
C THR A 58 1.02 9.53 2.47
N LYS A 59 -0.23 9.98 2.68
CA LYS A 59 -1.34 9.15 3.19
C LYS A 59 -2.48 9.03 2.18
N VAL A 60 -2.10 8.89 0.91
CA VAL A 60 -3.05 8.91 -0.20
C VAL A 60 -3.83 7.61 -0.32
N ILE A 61 -3.25 6.48 0.11
CA ILE A 61 -3.97 5.21 0.24
C ILE A 61 -4.64 5.16 1.61
N PRO A 62 -5.98 5.16 1.72
CA PRO A 62 -6.65 5.06 3.00
C PRO A 62 -6.34 3.73 3.67
N GLU A 63 -5.99 3.79 4.95
CA GLU A 63 -5.63 2.64 5.77
C GLU A 63 -6.47 2.57 7.03
N HIS A 64 -7.21 1.46 7.16
CA HIS A 64 -8.02 1.14 8.33
C HIS A 64 -7.42 -0.04 9.07
N LEU A 65 -6.46 0.27 9.95
CA LEU A 65 -5.74 -0.72 10.74
C LEU A 65 -6.33 -0.85 12.14
N PHE A 66 -6.37 -2.07 12.64
CA PHE A 66 -6.76 -2.42 14.01
C PHE A 66 -8.16 -1.92 14.38
N GLU A 67 -8.28 -1.02 15.37
CA GLU A 67 -9.56 -0.50 15.85
C GLU A 67 -10.23 0.43 14.82
N SER A 68 -9.47 1.01 13.89
CA SER A 68 -10.03 1.80 12.79
C SER A 68 -10.63 0.94 11.67
N CYS A 69 -10.37 -0.37 11.68
CA CYS A 69 -10.96 -1.36 10.76
C CYS A 69 -12.43 -1.64 11.13
N THR A 70 -13.29 -0.63 10.96
CA THR A 70 -14.74 -0.72 11.15
C THR A 70 -15.46 -0.65 9.81
N VAL A 71 -16.69 -1.16 9.77
CA VAL A 71 -17.50 -1.16 8.55
C VAL A 71 -17.75 0.26 8.08
N GLU A 72 -18.06 1.17 9.01
CA GLU A 72 -18.38 2.56 8.74
C GLU A 72 -17.21 3.29 8.07
N ASN A 73 -16.00 3.12 8.61
CA ASN A 73 -14.79 3.78 8.09
C ASN A 73 -14.42 3.25 6.70
N ILE A 74 -14.51 1.94 6.49
CA ILE A 74 -14.21 1.29 5.22
C ILE A 74 -15.22 1.72 4.16
N THR A 75 -16.52 1.69 4.49
CA THR A 75 -17.59 2.09 3.56
C THR A 75 -17.46 3.55 3.17
N GLU A 76 -17.17 4.45 4.10
CA GLU A 76 -16.99 5.86 3.79
C GLU A 76 -15.77 6.09 2.88
N SER A 77 -14.65 5.42 3.17
CA SER A 77 -13.47 5.51 2.32
C SER A 77 -13.71 4.95 0.92
N LEU A 78 -14.47 3.86 0.81
CA LEU A 78 -14.83 3.27 -0.48
C LEU A 78 -15.73 4.21 -1.29
N ARG A 79 -16.69 4.87 -0.62
CA ARG A 79 -17.53 5.90 -1.24
C ARG A 79 -16.70 7.06 -1.76
N LEU A 80 -15.73 7.55 -0.99
CA LEU A 80 -14.83 8.62 -1.41
C LEU A 80 -13.95 8.19 -2.60
N LEU A 81 -13.39 6.97 -2.54
CA LEU A 81 -12.53 6.42 -3.59
C LEU A 81 -13.26 6.31 -4.93
N LEU A 82 -14.52 5.87 -4.92
CA LEU A 82 -15.34 5.73 -6.13
C LEU A 82 -15.76 7.08 -6.74
N ASN A 83 -15.65 8.19 -6.00
CA ASN A 83 -15.95 9.54 -6.49
C ASN A 83 -14.74 10.22 -7.17
N ASN A 84 -13.78 9.43 -7.65
CA ASN A 84 -12.60 9.82 -8.45
C ASN A 84 -11.56 10.69 -7.72
N ASP A 85 -10.69 10.04 -6.95
CA ASP A 85 -9.42 10.65 -6.52
C ASP A 85 -8.24 10.14 -7.39
N ASN A 86 -7.78 10.99 -8.32
CA ASN A 86 -6.62 10.69 -9.17
C ASN A 86 -5.27 10.72 -8.42
N ASN A 87 -5.23 11.14 -7.15
CA ASN A 87 -3.99 11.25 -6.39
C ASN A 87 -3.36 9.87 -6.12
N GLN A 88 -4.18 8.83 -5.92
CA GLN A 88 -3.65 7.48 -5.72
C GLN A 88 -2.86 7.00 -6.94
N ILE A 89 -3.35 7.27 -8.15
CA ILE A 89 -2.70 6.82 -9.39
C ILE A 89 -1.30 7.42 -9.50
N LYS A 90 -1.16 8.72 -9.21
CA LYS A 90 0.15 9.40 -9.23
C LYS A 90 1.13 8.79 -8.22
N ALA A 91 0.68 8.54 -7.00
CA ALA A 91 1.52 7.94 -5.97
C ALA A 91 1.89 6.48 -6.29
N MET A 92 0.98 5.72 -6.89
CA MET A 92 1.24 4.36 -7.38
C MET A 92 2.30 4.38 -8.50
N GLU A 93 2.19 5.29 -9.47
CA GLU A 93 3.17 5.45 -10.54
C GLU A 93 4.55 5.86 -9.99
N GLU A 94 4.61 6.84 -9.10
CA GLU A 94 5.85 7.25 -8.44
C GLU A 94 6.49 6.08 -7.69
N THR A 95 5.68 5.32 -6.95
CA THR A 95 6.13 4.14 -6.21
C THR A 95 6.75 3.11 -7.16
N MET A 96 6.07 2.77 -8.26
CA MET A 96 6.59 1.81 -9.24
C MET A 96 7.88 2.31 -9.90
N ASN A 97 7.98 3.62 -10.18
CA ASN A 97 9.19 4.22 -10.75
C ASN A 97 10.37 4.15 -9.77
N ARG A 98 10.14 4.43 -8.48
CA ARG A 98 11.17 4.36 -7.43
C ARG A 98 11.59 2.92 -7.13
N LEU A 99 10.68 1.98 -7.26
CA LEU A 99 10.97 0.55 -7.24
C LEU A 99 11.59 0.04 -8.55
N GLY A 100 11.78 0.92 -9.54
CA GLY A 100 12.50 0.68 -10.79
C GLY A 100 11.78 -0.26 -11.75
N ALA A 101 10.44 -0.20 -11.83
CA ALA A 101 9.63 -1.02 -12.72
C ALA A 101 10.11 -1.04 -14.20
N ASP A 102 10.76 0.04 -14.67
CA ASP A 102 11.28 0.16 -16.04
C ASP A 102 12.71 -0.39 -16.22
N ARG A 103 13.36 -0.88 -15.17
CA ARG A 103 14.74 -1.36 -15.20
C ARG A 103 14.76 -2.86 -15.51
N LYS A 104 15.31 -3.24 -16.67
CA LYS A 104 15.42 -4.65 -17.10
C LYS A 104 16.23 -5.53 -16.14
N ASP A 105 17.16 -4.94 -15.39
CA ASP A 105 18.14 -5.69 -14.57
C ASP A 105 17.89 -5.55 -13.07
N ILE A 106 16.66 -5.20 -12.64
CA ILE A 106 16.43 -4.82 -11.24
C ILE A 106 16.70 -5.94 -10.23
N HIS A 107 16.43 -7.19 -10.65
CA HIS A 107 16.71 -8.38 -9.86
C HIS A 107 18.23 -8.61 -9.72
N LEU A 108 19.02 -8.32 -10.76
CA LEU A 108 20.48 -8.37 -10.70
C LEU A 108 21.04 -7.27 -9.81
N LEU A 109 20.48 -6.05 -9.86
CA LEU A 109 20.87 -4.96 -8.96
C LEU A 109 20.60 -5.30 -7.50
N ALA A 110 19.44 -5.90 -7.20
CA ALA A 110 19.10 -6.35 -5.85
C ALA A 110 20.02 -7.50 -5.38
N ALA A 111 20.35 -8.46 -6.26
CA ALA A 111 21.29 -9.52 -5.93
C ALA A 111 22.70 -8.98 -5.66
N ASN A 112 23.19 -8.08 -6.53
CA ASN A 112 24.50 -7.48 -6.42
C ASN A 112 24.62 -6.55 -5.20
N SER A 113 23.55 -5.87 -4.78
CA SER A 113 23.60 -5.02 -3.59
C SER A 113 23.79 -5.81 -2.30
N VAL A 114 23.33 -7.06 -2.25
CA VAL A 114 23.61 -8.00 -1.15
C VAL A 114 25.04 -8.53 -1.27
N LEU A 115 25.45 -9.00 -2.44
CA LEU A 115 26.79 -9.57 -2.66
C LEU A 115 27.92 -8.56 -2.42
N ASN A 116 27.71 -7.28 -2.72
CA ASN A 116 28.72 -6.23 -2.55
C ASN A 116 28.74 -5.60 -1.14
N ASN A 117 27.81 -5.97 -0.26
CA ASN A 117 27.75 -5.52 1.15
C ASN A 117 28.11 -6.63 2.15
N ILE A 118 28.69 -7.72 1.67
CA ILE A 118 29.34 -8.80 2.45
C ILE A 118 30.84 -8.73 2.15
#